data_AF-A0A5N8WJD6-F1
#
_entry.id   AF-A0A5N8WJD6-F1
#
_cell.length_a   1.000
_cell.length_b   1.000
_cell.length_c   1.000
_cell.angle_alpha   90.00
_cell.angle_beta   90.00
_cell.angle_gamma   90.00
#
_symmetry.space_group_name_H-M   'P 1'
#
loop_
_entity.id
_entity.type
_entity.pdbx_description
1 polymer ?
#
loop_
_entity_poly.entity_id
_entity_poly.type
_entity_poly.pdbx_seq_one_letter_code
_entity_poly.pdbx_strand_id
1 'polypeptide(L)'
;MTEPDAGRLDAGRAEPDAGRLDAGRAEKEEEPDAEALRFLTRPGLTRLWTAVRARLERNGLRPTGTVRLQNLDAREREALSLLLARPLTAATATIRLPDLDTRLRASAVGRGLAATLAELGPPLTDRRAARDAAAAERARLWSTAEAALAATPLAGRPWARPWLEEIRRSGTLTRQPPHTALTTATQAIQTLAALFPGTGPDPA
;
A
#
# COMPACT_ATOMS: atom_id res chain seq x y z
N MET A 1 30.51 11.84 -77.61
CA MET A 1 30.78 13.29 -77.61
C MET A 1 31.19 13.63 -76.19
N THR A 2 32.45 14.00 -76.03
CA THR A 2 33.22 14.09 -74.79
C THR A 2 33.13 15.51 -74.23
N GLU A 3 32.73 15.64 -72.95
CA GLU A 3 33.05 16.63 -71.86
C GLU A 3 33.16 18.15 -72.17
N PRO A 4 33.21 19.09 -71.19
CA PRO A 4 33.41 18.94 -69.72
C PRO A 4 32.57 19.86 -68.77
N ASP A 5 32.63 19.47 -67.48
CA ASP A 5 32.90 20.24 -66.25
C ASP A 5 32.41 21.69 -66.04
N ALA A 6 31.74 21.92 -64.90
CA ALA A 6 32.06 23.02 -63.97
C ALA A 6 31.32 22.90 -62.62
N GLY A 7 32.08 22.72 -61.54
CA GLY A 7 32.07 23.71 -60.43
C GLY A 7 31.02 23.63 -59.32
N ARG A 8 31.30 22.80 -58.32
CA ARG A 8 31.47 23.11 -56.87
C ARG A 8 30.57 24.17 -56.16
N LEU A 9 30.11 23.75 -54.97
CA LEU A 9 29.73 24.50 -53.75
C LEU A 9 28.27 25.01 -53.63
N ASP A 10 27.45 24.32 -52.84
CA ASP A 10 26.90 24.97 -51.64
C ASP A 10 26.64 23.95 -50.52
N ALA A 11 27.14 24.26 -49.34
CA ALA A 11 27.00 23.50 -48.12
C ALA A 11 25.74 23.97 -47.38
N GLY A 12 24.57 23.60 -47.90
CA GLY A 12 23.29 23.83 -47.23
C GLY A 12 23.01 22.74 -46.19
N ARG A 13 23.66 22.83 -45.02
CA ARG A 13 23.26 22.09 -43.82
C ARG A 13 21.90 22.61 -43.36
N ALA A 14 20.82 21.98 -43.82
CA ALA A 14 19.51 22.14 -43.21
C ALA A 14 19.48 21.28 -41.94
N GLU A 15 19.66 21.92 -40.79
CA GLU A 15 19.30 21.32 -39.51
C GLU A 15 17.78 21.01 -39.49
N PRO A 16 17.36 19.86 -38.95
CA PRO A 16 15.95 19.59 -38.72
C PRO A 16 15.44 20.43 -37.55
N ASP A 17 14.59 21.42 -37.84
CA ASP A 17 13.72 22.08 -36.86
C ASP A 17 12.65 21.09 -36.38
N ALA A 18 13.06 20.18 -35.49
CA ALA A 18 12.21 19.17 -34.87
C ALA A 18 12.35 19.28 -33.35
N GLY A 19 11.88 20.38 -32.77
CA GLY A 19 11.95 20.57 -31.32
C GLY A 19 10.88 21.42 -30.65
N ARG A 20 9.97 22.09 -31.40
CA ARG A 20 9.11 23.13 -30.80
C ARG A 20 7.63 22.79 -30.62
N LEU A 21 7.19 21.58 -30.94
CA LEU A 21 5.74 21.25 -30.93
C LEU A 21 5.25 20.34 -29.79
N ASP A 22 6.10 19.92 -28.85
CA ASP A 22 5.68 18.98 -27.79
C ASP A 22 5.44 19.63 -26.40
N ALA A 23 6.00 20.81 -26.13
CA ALA A 23 5.85 21.47 -24.82
C ALA A 23 4.41 21.90 -24.52
N GLY A 24 3.65 22.34 -25.54
CA GLY A 24 2.27 22.83 -25.35
C GLY A 24 1.20 21.75 -25.17
N ARG A 25 1.53 20.47 -25.39
CA ARG A 25 0.59 19.34 -25.18
C ARG A 25 0.64 18.85 -23.72
N ALA A 26 1.83 18.77 -23.12
CA ALA A 26 2.01 18.38 -21.73
C ALA A 26 1.40 19.41 -20.76
N GLU A 27 1.54 20.71 -21.05
CA GLU A 27 0.96 21.79 -20.22
C GLU A 27 -0.57 21.73 -20.13
N LYS A 28 -1.26 21.30 -21.20
CA LYS A 28 -2.73 21.18 -21.25
C LYS A 28 -3.28 19.95 -20.55
N GLU A 29 -2.50 18.90 -20.37
CA GLU A 29 -2.93 17.68 -19.67
C GLU A 29 -2.72 17.77 -18.15
N GLU A 30 -1.75 18.59 -17.69
CA GLU A 30 -1.51 18.84 -16.26
C GLU A 30 -2.46 19.89 -15.65
N GLU A 31 -2.90 20.89 -16.43
CA GLU A 31 -3.84 21.93 -16.01
C GLU A 31 -5.19 21.41 -15.46
N PRO A 32 -5.87 20.43 -16.10
CA PRO A 32 -7.15 19.91 -15.60
C PRO A 32 -7.04 19.10 -14.29
N ASP A 33 -5.93 18.37 -14.06
CA ASP A 33 -5.71 17.65 -12.79
C ASP A 33 -5.47 18.65 -11.65
N ALA A 34 -4.67 19.70 -11.91
CA ALA A 34 -4.41 20.75 -10.92
C ALA A 34 -5.68 21.51 -10.51
N GLU A 35 -6.54 21.87 -11.47
CA GLU A 35 -7.84 22.50 -11.17
C GLU A 35 -8.77 21.55 -10.39
N ALA A 36 -8.80 20.27 -10.78
CA ALA A 36 -9.58 19.25 -10.09
C ALA A 36 -9.11 19.08 -8.64
N LEU A 37 -7.80 19.02 -8.39
CA LEU A 37 -7.24 18.97 -7.04
C LEU A 37 -7.58 20.22 -6.23
N ARG A 38 -7.49 21.42 -6.83
CA ARG A 38 -7.92 22.68 -6.18
C ARG A 38 -9.39 22.61 -5.76
N PHE A 39 -10.27 22.11 -6.62
CA PHE A 39 -11.67 21.87 -6.27
C PHE A 39 -11.81 20.91 -5.07
N LEU A 40 -11.06 19.80 -5.07
CA LEU A 40 -11.10 18.82 -3.98
C LEU A 40 -10.57 19.37 -2.64
N THR A 41 -9.67 20.35 -2.66
CA THR A 41 -9.15 21.02 -1.46
C THR A 41 -10.08 22.10 -0.89
N ARG A 42 -11.26 22.34 -1.47
CA ARG A 42 -12.20 23.35 -0.97
C ARG A 42 -12.61 23.06 0.48
N PRO A 43 -12.76 24.09 1.34
CA PRO A 43 -13.09 23.90 2.76
C PRO A 43 -14.38 23.11 3.02
N GLY A 44 -15.37 23.21 2.12
CA GLY A 44 -16.63 22.47 2.22
C GLY A 44 -16.49 20.94 2.07
N LEU A 45 -15.32 20.44 1.65
CA LEU A 45 -15.05 18.99 1.52
C LEU A 45 -14.16 18.44 2.65
N THR A 46 -13.61 19.30 3.53
CA THR A 46 -12.68 18.87 4.59
C THR A 46 -13.29 17.81 5.51
N ARG A 47 -14.54 17.99 5.94
CA ARG A 47 -15.25 17.02 6.80
C ARG A 47 -15.50 15.70 6.09
N LEU A 48 -15.81 15.73 4.78
CA LEU A 48 -15.91 14.53 3.97
C LEU A 48 -14.57 13.79 3.95
N TRP A 49 -13.48 14.44 3.55
CA TRP A 49 -12.19 13.78 3.38
C TRP A 49 -11.64 13.23 4.69
N THR A 50 -11.87 13.93 5.80
CA THR A 50 -11.54 13.43 7.14
C THR A 50 -12.30 12.14 7.46
N ALA A 51 -13.62 12.14 7.25
CA ALA A 51 -14.45 10.96 7.53
C ALA A 51 -14.15 9.78 6.60
N VAL A 52 -13.90 10.05 5.31
CA VAL A 52 -13.57 9.03 4.31
C VAL A 52 -12.20 8.43 4.58
N ARG A 53 -11.19 9.24 4.91
CA ARG A 53 -9.85 8.77 5.31
C ARG A 53 -9.95 7.82 6.50
N ALA A 54 -10.62 8.25 7.57
CA ALA A 54 -10.80 7.42 8.76
C ALA A 54 -11.53 6.10 8.45
N ARG A 55 -12.48 6.11 7.51
CA ARG A 55 -13.20 4.90 7.08
C ARG A 55 -12.31 3.98 6.24
N LEU A 56 -11.54 4.51 5.30
CA LEU A 56 -10.62 3.74 4.45
C LEU A 56 -9.53 3.06 5.26
N GLU A 57 -8.86 3.79 6.15
CA GLU A 57 -7.82 3.22 7.01
C GLU A 57 -8.36 2.11 7.92
N ARG A 58 -9.64 2.19 8.33
CA ARG A 58 -10.31 1.13 9.09
C ARG A 58 -10.62 -0.09 8.23
N ASN A 59 -10.88 0.11 6.94
CA ASN A 59 -11.31 -0.93 6.00
C ASN A 59 -10.16 -1.51 5.15
N GLY A 60 -8.89 -1.24 5.51
CA GLY A 60 -7.73 -1.70 4.77
C GLY A 60 -7.59 -1.05 3.39
N LEU A 61 -7.85 0.26 3.32
CA LEU A 61 -7.78 1.10 2.12
C LEU A 61 -8.71 0.67 0.97
N ARG A 62 -9.69 -0.19 1.24
CA ARG A 62 -10.72 -0.60 0.30
C ARG A 62 -11.88 0.41 0.33
N PRO A 63 -12.34 0.95 -0.81
CA PRO A 63 -13.45 1.91 -0.88
C PRO A 63 -14.80 1.20 -0.65
N THR A 64 -15.03 0.67 0.55
CA THR A 64 -16.22 -0.10 0.91
C THR A 64 -17.00 0.54 2.05
N GLY A 65 -18.32 0.31 2.05
CA GLY A 65 -19.24 0.86 3.04
C GLY A 65 -19.66 2.30 2.75
N THR A 66 -20.06 3.01 3.80
CA THR A 66 -20.67 4.35 3.70
C THR A 66 -20.09 5.30 4.74
N VAL A 67 -20.17 6.59 4.42
CA VAL A 67 -19.94 7.71 5.34
C VAL A 67 -21.23 8.49 5.44
N ARG A 68 -21.65 8.79 6.68
CA ARG A 68 -22.80 9.65 6.95
C ARG A 68 -22.31 10.96 7.52
N LEU A 69 -22.65 12.06 6.87
CA LEU A 69 -22.45 13.42 7.34
C LEU A 69 -23.79 13.98 7.82
N GLN A 70 -23.75 14.70 8.94
CA GLN A 70 -24.90 15.35 9.55
C GLN A 70 -24.58 16.82 9.79
N ASN A 71 -25.63 17.62 9.95
CA ASN A 71 -25.57 19.06 10.18
C ASN A 71 -24.72 19.77 9.12
N LEU A 72 -24.98 19.45 7.85
CA LEU A 72 -24.27 20.07 6.73
C LEU A 72 -24.64 21.54 6.62
N ASP A 73 -23.64 22.41 6.56
CA ASP A 73 -23.85 23.83 6.26
C ASP A 73 -24.09 24.06 4.75
N ALA A 74 -24.37 25.32 4.36
CA ALA A 74 -24.64 25.64 2.95
C ALA A 74 -23.43 25.40 2.03
N ARG A 75 -22.21 25.69 2.49
CA ARG A 75 -20.97 25.53 1.72
C ARG A 75 -20.63 24.06 1.53
N GLU A 76 -20.81 23.25 2.57
CA GLU A 76 -20.65 21.81 2.51
C GLU A 76 -21.67 21.18 1.57
N ARG A 77 -22.95 21.58 1.65
CA ARG A 77 -23.99 21.08 0.73
C ARG A 77 -23.68 21.44 -0.72
N GLU A 78 -23.24 22.66 -0.99
CA GLU A 78 -22.84 23.09 -2.33
C GLU A 78 -21.67 22.26 -2.85
N ALA A 79 -20.57 22.19 -2.09
CA ALA A 79 -19.37 21.46 -2.50
C ALA A 79 -19.64 19.97 -2.71
N LEU A 80 -20.41 19.34 -1.82
CA LEU A 80 -20.83 17.96 -1.96
C LEU A 80 -21.78 17.75 -3.14
N SER A 81 -22.65 18.72 -3.44
CA SER A 81 -23.55 18.62 -4.59
C SER A 81 -22.78 18.62 -5.91
N LEU A 82 -21.76 19.49 -6.00
CA LEU A 82 -20.85 19.57 -7.14
C LEU A 82 -20.03 18.28 -7.27
N LEU A 83 -19.42 17.79 -6.19
CA LEU A 83 -18.62 16.56 -6.18
C LEU A 83 -19.45 15.33 -6.58
N LEU A 84 -20.68 15.23 -6.09
CA LEU A 84 -21.56 14.09 -6.34
C LEU A 84 -22.39 14.26 -7.62
N ALA A 85 -22.24 15.38 -8.34
CA ALA A 85 -23.05 15.77 -9.48
C ALA A 85 -24.56 15.56 -9.24
N ARG A 86 -25.04 15.91 -8.05
CA ARG A 86 -26.46 15.81 -7.67
C ARG A 86 -26.79 16.82 -6.57
N PRO A 87 -27.98 17.43 -6.57
CA PRO A 87 -28.35 18.38 -5.54
C PRO A 87 -28.52 17.71 -4.17
N LEU A 88 -27.97 18.33 -3.12
CA LEU A 88 -28.22 17.99 -1.72
C LEU A 88 -29.01 19.10 -1.04
N THR A 89 -30.30 18.83 -0.80
CA THR A 89 -31.21 19.77 -0.13
C THR A 89 -31.30 19.54 1.38
N ALA A 90 -31.01 18.32 1.84
CA ALA A 90 -31.05 17.97 3.25
C ALA A 90 -29.75 18.34 3.98
N ALA A 91 -29.83 18.60 5.29
CA ALA A 91 -28.68 18.79 6.17
C ALA A 91 -27.94 17.48 6.51
N THR A 92 -28.30 16.36 5.89
CA THR A 92 -27.63 15.07 6.07
C THR A 92 -27.34 14.44 4.72
N ALA A 93 -26.20 13.76 4.60
CA ALA A 93 -25.83 13.02 3.41
C ALA A 93 -25.21 11.67 3.78
N THR A 94 -25.67 10.61 3.12
CA THR A 94 -25.02 9.29 3.15
C THR A 94 -24.33 9.07 1.81
N ILE A 95 -23.04 8.77 1.86
CA ILE A 95 -22.17 8.64 0.70
C ILE A 95 -21.60 7.23 0.70
N ARG A 96 -21.84 6.49 -0.39
CA ARG A 96 -21.23 5.18 -0.60
C ARG A 96 -19.81 5.36 -1.13
N LEU A 97 -18.85 4.72 -0.48
CA LEU A 97 -17.45 4.82 -0.91
C LEU A 97 -17.16 4.21 -2.29
N PRO A 98 -17.78 3.08 -2.70
CA PRO A 98 -17.60 2.56 -4.06
C PRO A 98 -18.04 3.55 -5.15
N ASP A 99 -19.18 4.21 -4.91
CA ASP A 99 -19.74 5.17 -5.87
C ASP A 99 -18.86 6.42 -5.95
N LEU A 100 -18.34 6.88 -4.80
CA LEU A 100 -17.40 8.01 -4.76
C LEU A 100 -16.07 7.68 -5.46
N ASP A 101 -15.54 6.48 -5.26
CA ASP A 101 -14.34 6.00 -5.96
C ASP A 101 -14.54 5.96 -7.47
N THR A 102 -15.67 5.39 -7.92
CA THR A 102 -16.04 5.34 -9.35
C THR A 102 -16.13 6.74 -9.95
N ARG A 103 -16.72 7.69 -9.22
CA ARG A 103 -16.85 9.09 -9.66
C ARG A 103 -15.51 9.80 -9.78
N LEU A 104 -14.59 9.59 -8.83
CA LEU A 104 -13.26 10.19 -8.89
C LEU A 104 -12.44 9.64 -10.06
N ARG A 105 -12.59 8.34 -10.39
CA ARG A 105 -11.96 7.75 -11.57
C ARG A 105 -12.51 8.31 -12.88
N ALA A 106 -13.80 8.61 -12.90
CA ALA A 106 -14.49 9.16 -14.06
C ALA A 106 -14.39 10.70 -14.17
N SER A 107 -13.80 11.38 -13.18
CA SER A 107 -13.61 12.84 -13.19
C SER A 107 -12.25 13.23 -13.78
N ALA A 108 -12.01 14.53 -13.90
CA ALA A 108 -10.71 15.07 -14.32
C ALA A 108 -9.52 14.64 -13.43
N VAL A 109 -9.79 14.17 -12.21
CA VAL A 109 -8.77 13.61 -11.31
C VAL A 109 -8.23 12.28 -11.83
N GLY A 110 -9.05 11.50 -12.56
CA GLY A 110 -8.66 10.25 -13.21
C GLY A 110 -8.19 9.13 -12.27
N ARG A 111 -8.32 9.30 -10.94
CA ARG A 111 -7.75 8.40 -9.93
C ARG A 111 -8.80 7.88 -8.97
N GLY A 112 -8.51 6.71 -8.39
CA GLY A 112 -9.34 6.13 -7.33
C GLY A 112 -9.22 6.89 -6.01
N LEU A 113 -10.21 6.71 -5.15
CA LEU A 113 -10.39 7.42 -3.89
C LEU A 113 -9.16 7.33 -2.96
N ALA A 114 -8.54 6.16 -2.86
CA ALA A 114 -7.34 5.99 -2.02
C ALA A 114 -6.14 6.78 -2.57
N ALA A 115 -5.93 6.76 -3.89
CA ALA A 115 -4.87 7.53 -4.54
C ALA A 115 -5.14 9.03 -4.43
N THR A 116 -6.38 9.48 -4.68
CA THR A 116 -6.78 10.88 -4.49
C THR A 116 -6.52 11.35 -3.05
N LEU A 117 -6.83 10.57 -2.03
CA LEU A 117 -6.56 10.96 -0.65
C LEU A 117 -5.08 10.95 -0.27
N ALA A 118 -4.25 10.15 -0.94
CA ALA A 118 -2.80 10.20 -0.75
C ALA A 118 -2.21 11.50 -1.29
N GLU A 119 -2.78 12.08 -2.35
CA GLU A 119 -2.39 13.39 -2.89
C GLU A 119 -2.90 14.55 -2.03
N LEU A 120 -4.14 14.45 -1.52
CA LEU A 120 -4.78 15.54 -0.75
C LEU A 120 -4.25 15.71 0.68
N GLY A 121 -3.36 14.84 1.17
CA GLY A 121 -2.88 14.94 2.54
C GLY A 121 -1.86 13.88 2.93
N PRO A 122 -1.68 13.62 4.23
CA PRO A 122 -0.67 12.67 4.71
C PRO A 122 -0.85 11.26 4.13
N PRO A 123 0.22 10.44 4.08
CA PRO A 123 0.13 9.05 3.64
C PRO A 123 -0.94 8.25 4.40
N LEU A 124 -1.72 7.44 3.67
CA LEU A 124 -2.74 6.57 4.26
C LEU A 124 -2.08 5.40 4.99
N THR A 125 -2.55 5.10 6.20
CA THR A 125 -2.07 3.93 6.96
C THR A 125 -2.98 2.73 6.76
N ASP A 126 -2.49 1.67 6.12
CA ASP A 126 -3.20 0.38 6.08
C ASP A 126 -3.00 -0.38 7.40
N ARG A 127 -3.85 -0.06 8.39
CA ARG A 127 -3.83 -0.72 9.69
C ARG A 127 -4.21 -2.20 9.62
N ARG A 128 -4.90 -2.64 8.56
CA ARG A 128 -5.26 -4.05 8.40
C ARG A 128 -4.09 -4.83 7.84
N ALA A 129 -3.48 -4.37 6.75
CA ALA A 129 -2.29 -4.98 6.19
C ALA A 129 -1.15 -5.05 7.21
N ALA A 130 -0.96 -4.01 8.03
CA ALA A 130 0.05 -4.04 9.10
C ALA A 130 -0.21 -5.16 10.13
N ARG A 131 -1.47 -5.39 10.52
CA ARG A 131 -1.84 -6.47 11.44
C ARG A 131 -1.70 -7.85 10.79
N ASP A 132 -2.15 -7.99 9.55
CA ASP A 132 -2.09 -9.23 8.79
C ASP A 132 -0.61 -9.62 8.52
N ALA A 133 0.24 -8.65 8.17
CA ALA A 133 1.68 -8.85 8.04
C ALA A 133 2.33 -9.30 9.35
N ALA A 134 2.00 -8.64 10.46
CA ALA A 134 2.50 -9.05 11.78
C ALA A 134 2.04 -10.46 12.19
N ALA A 135 0.82 -10.86 11.83
CA ALA A 135 0.31 -12.21 12.06
C ALA A 135 1.03 -13.25 11.17
N ALA A 136 1.21 -12.94 9.89
CA ALA A 136 1.94 -13.79 8.94
C ALA A 136 3.39 -13.99 9.37
N GLU A 137 4.07 -12.95 9.86
CA GLU A 137 5.43 -13.02 10.35
C GLU A 137 5.55 -13.94 11.58
N ARG A 138 4.62 -13.81 12.54
CA ARG A 138 4.56 -14.73 13.69
C ARG A 138 4.33 -16.18 13.24
N ALA A 139 3.45 -16.41 12.28
CA ALA A 139 3.19 -17.74 11.75
C ALA A 139 4.45 -18.33 11.06
N ARG A 140 5.17 -17.51 10.28
CA ARG A 140 6.43 -17.91 9.62
C ARG A 140 7.51 -18.27 10.64
N LEU A 141 7.67 -17.48 11.69
CA LEU A 141 8.62 -17.77 12.77
C LEU A 141 8.34 -19.15 13.38
N TRP A 142 7.09 -19.42 13.77
CA TRP A 142 6.75 -20.69 14.39
C TRP A 142 6.85 -21.88 13.45
N SER A 143 6.41 -21.73 12.20
CA SER A 143 6.60 -22.76 11.18
C SER A 143 8.08 -23.08 10.95
N THR A 144 8.95 -22.06 10.96
CA THR A 144 10.40 -22.24 10.81
C THR A 144 11.02 -22.92 12.04
N ALA A 145 10.59 -22.55 13.25
CA ALA A 145 11.05 -23.19 14.48
C ALA A 145 10.62 -24.66 14.57
N GLU A 146 9.38 -24.97 14.18
CA GLU A 146 8.89 -26.36 14.09
C GLU A 146 9.68 -27.18 13.06
N ALA A 147 9.95 -26.61 11.88
CA ALA A 147 10.79 -27.25 10.86
C ALA A 147 12.22 -27.48 11.35
N ALA A 148 12.82 -26.50 12.03
CA ALA A 148 14.15 -26.63 12.63
C ALA A 148 14.18 -27.74 13.70
N LEU A 149 13.15 -27.83 14.55
CA LEU A 149 13.04 -28.90 15.55
C LEU A 149 12.94 -30.28 14.88
N ALA A 150 12.08 -30.39 13.86
CA ALA A 150 11.86 -31.62 13.11
C ALA A 150 13.12 -32.12 12.39
N ALA A 151 14.04 -31.22 12.04
CA ALA A 151 15.32 -31.54 11.40
C ALA A 151 16.40 -32.05 12.39
N THR A 152 16.09 -32.15 13.69
CA THR A 152 17.03 -32.62 14.72
C THR A 152 16.61 -33.97 15.32
N PRO A 153 17.52 -34.70 16.00
CA PRO A 153 17.17 -35.90 16.77
C PRO A 153 16.12 -35.67 17.86
N LEU A 154 15.83 -34.41 18.22
CA LEU A 154 14.80 -34.06 19.19
C LEU A 154 13.38 -34.39 18.70
N ALA A 155 13.16 -34.53 17.38
CA ALA A 155 11.86 -34.81 16.80
C ALA A 155 11.19 -36.08 17.37
N GLY A 156 11.99 -37.08 17.74
CA GLY A 156 11.52 -38.32 18.36
C GLY A 156 11.32 -38.23 19.88
N ARG A 157 11.64 -37.09 20.52
CA ARG A 157 11.53 -36.93 21.98
C ARG A 157 10.12 -36.45 22.35
N PRO A 158 9.43 -37.11 23.31
CA PRO A 158 8.05 -36.77 23.66
C PRO A 158 7.91 -35.36 24.26
N TRP A 159 9.00 -34.82 24.83
CA TRP A 159 9.01 -33.49 25.45
C TRP A 159 9.29 -32.35 24.46
N ALA A 160 9.85 -32.63 23.27
CA ALA A 160 10.39 -31.59 22.38
C ALA A 160 9.31 -30.66 21.82
N ARG A 161 8.21 -31.23 21.32
CA ARG A 161 7.07 -30.44 20.82
C ARG A 161 6.33 -29.71 21.94
N PRO A 162 6.02 -30.32 23.10
CA PRO A 162 5.49 -29.60 24.26
C PRO A 162 6.38 -28.43 24.74
N TRP A 163 7.70 -28.61 24.73
CA TRP A 163 8.65 -27.56 25.10
C TRP A 163 8.57 -26.36 24.14
N LEU A 164 8.56 -26.60 22.82
CA LEU A 164 8.42 -25.53 21.84
C LEU A 164 7.07 -24.81 21.97
N GLU A 165 5.99 -25.55 22.24
CA GLU A 165 4.67 -24.99 22.49
C GLU A 165 4.62 -24.13 23.77
N GLU A 166 5.32 -24.53 24.83
CA GLU A 166 5.43 -23.73 26.05
C GLU A 166 6.16 -22.42 25.79
N ILE A 167 7.27 -22.44 25.02
CA ILE A 167 7.95 -21.22 24.60
C ILE A 167 6.99 -20.32 23.81
N ARG A 168 6.20 -20.89 22.90
CA ARG A 168 5.18 -20.15 22.15
C ARG A 168 4.15 -19.48 23.05
N ARG A 169 3.60 -20.22 24.02
CA ARG A 169 2.59 -19.71 24.96
C ARG A 169 3.15 -18.65 25.93
N SER A 170 4.43 -18.76 26.31
CA SER A 170 5.08 -17.80 27.21
C SER A 170 5.19 -16.39 26.64
N GLY A 171 5.15 -16.23 25.31
CA GLY A 171 5.29 -14.94 24.64
C GLY A 171 6.67 -14.29 24.81
N THR A 172 7.67 -15.02 25.28
CA THR A 172 9.05 -14.52 25.46
C THR A 172 9.65 -14.05 24.13
N LEU A 173 9.46 -14.84 23.07
CA LEU A 173 9.95 -14.54 21.73
C LEU A 173 9.14 -13.46 21.00
N THR A 174 7.88 -13.22 21.38
CA THR A 174 7.03 -12.22 20.70
C THR A 174 7.36 -10.78 21.06
N ARG A 175 8.19 -10.57 22.10
CA ARG A 175 8.70 -9.26 22.53
C ARG A 175 9.98 -8.85 21.80
N GLN A 176 10.58 -9.75 21.04
CA GLN A 176 11.83 -9.52 20.33
C GLN A 176 11.57 -9.18 18.85
N PRO A 177 12.51 -8.50 18.17
CA PRO A 177 12.47 -8.38 16.71
C PRO A 177 12.36 -9.77 16.06
N PRO A 178 11.59 -9.95 14.97
CA PRO A 178 11.32 -11.27 14.39
C PRO A 178 12.58 -12.08 14.05
N HIS A 179 13.59 -11.40 13.50
CA HIS A 179 14.87 -12.03 13.16
C HIS A 179 15.63 -12.54 14.40
N THR A 180 15.68 -11.74 15.47
CA THR A 180 16.27 -12.12 16.75
C THR A 180 15.52 -13.30 17.36
N ALA A 181 14.19 -13.23 17.39
CA ALA A 181 13.33 -14.27 17.94
C ALA A 181 13.53 -15.62 17.22
N LEU A 182 13.61 -15.60 15.89
CA LEU A 182 13.89 -16.80 15.09
C LEU A 182 15.29 -17.34 15.37
N THR A 183 16.30 -16.48 15.38
CA THR A 183 17.70 -16.86 15.65
C THR A 183 17.82 -17.52 17.02
N THR A 184 17.24 -16.93 18.06
CA THR A 184 17.22 -17.48 19.42
C THR A 184 16.52 -18.84 19.46
N ALA A 185 15.36 -19.00 18.79
CA ALA A 185 14.65 -20.27 18.76
C ALA A 185 15.48 -21.38 18.08
N THR A 186 16.07 -21.09 16.92
CA THR A 186 16.91 -22.04 16.19
C THR A 186 18.16 -22.41 16.98
N GLN A 187 18.84 -21.45 17.61
CA GLN A 187 20.02 -21.71 18.45
C GLN A 187 19.67 -22.56 19.68
N ALA A 188 18.54 -22.30 20.33
CA ALA A 188 18.08 -23.11 21.45
C ALA A 188 17.82 -24.56 21.03
N ILE A 189 17.15 -24.78 19.89
CA ILE A 189 16.92 -26.10 19.30
C ILE A 189 18.25 -26.82 19.02
N GLN A 190 19.20 -26.13 18.37
CA GLN A 190 20.52 -26.70 18.04
C GLN A 190 21.31 -27.06 19.29
N THR A 191 21.28 -26.21 20.32
CA THR A 191 21.94 -26.45 21.61
C THR A 191 21.36 -27.67 22.29
N LEU A 192 20.03 -27.77 22.37
CA LEU A 192 19.36 -28.95 22.93
C LEU A 192 19.66 -30.22 22.12
N ALA A 193 19.72 -30.13 20.80
CA ALA A 193 20.07 -31.26 19.95
C ALA A 193 21.50 -31.75 20.19
N ALA A 194 22.43 -30.84 20.49
CA ALA A 194 23.81 -31.17 20.85
C ALA A 194 23.93 -31.79 22.25
N LEU A 195 23.08 -31.38 23.21
CA LEU A 195 23.05 -31.92 24.58
C LEU A 195 22.29 -33.24 24.69
N PHE A 196 21.32 -33.46 23.81
CA PHE A 196 20.53 -34.68 23.73
C PHE A 196 20.66 -35.33 22.34
N PRO A 197 21.89 -35.67 21.90
CA PRO A 197 22.06 -36.46 20.70
C PRO A 197 21.26 -37.74 20.94
N GLY A 198 20.44 -38.16 19.97
CA GLY A 198 19.63 -39.37 20.11
C GLY A 198 20.46 -40.51 20.69
N THR A 199 19.86 -41.37 21.52
CA THR A 199 20.52 -42.60 21.97
C THR A 199 20.98 -43.36 20.74
N GLY A 200 22.26 -43.22 20.38
CA GLY A 200 22.94 -44.15 19.50
C GLY A 200 22.97 -45.51 20.19
N PRO A 201 23.04 -46.62 19.44
CA PRO A 201 23.26 -47.92 20.06
C PRO A 201 24.51 -47.85 20.95
N ASP A 202 24.39 -48.34 22.19
CA ASP A 202 25.52 -48.50 23.11
C ASP A 202 26.64 -49.26 22.36
N PRO A 203 27.90 -48.77 22.39
CA PRO A 203 29.00 -49.59 21.92
C PRO A 203 29.12 -50.81 22.84
N ALA A 204 28.89 -51.99 22.27
CA ALA A 204 29.07 -53.29 22.91
C ALA A 204 30.52 -53.54 23.34
#